data_AF-A0A5R9G7J8-F1
#
_entry.id   AF-A0A5R9G7J8-F1
#
_cell.length_a   1.000
_cell.length_b   1.000
_cell.length_c   1.000
_cell.angle_alpha   90.00
_cell.angle_beta   90.00
_cell.angle_gamma   90.00
#
_symmetry.space_group_name_H-M   'P 1'
#
loop_
_entity.id
_entity.type
_entity.pdbx_description
1 polymer ?
#
loop_
_entity_poly.entity_id
_entity_poly.type
_entity_poly.pdbx_seq_one_letter_code
_entity_poly.pdbx_strand_id
1 'polypeptide(L)'
;MDQEKRALIVKEIEHWQRSKLLPDHYCDFLLNLYRDPEASGTVVQQERKRKIVESNPLHWLLLIGSIGLFCYVGLHFSLFPPLLQIGVFLAVVLAAHGVSAYFRNRKPLLSYALFGVGAGALLAGGALLLGDESGAGAAGDWTAPAFYIACCAIIWIAFGVALRVPWIHLCGWIVLMFVYSAAVNRIVAPEGWVALELSWVPLAGVFGWIGWLLSRRAKQSGAVFLILACLLWFVPETYAYAFTEQPLAVTQSLMLGKLAALGATAFFFRKLWTEWVV
;
A
#
# COMPACT_ATOMS: atom_id res chain seq x y z
N MET A 1 1.14 38.62 30.95
CA MET A 1 0.02 38.56 31.90
C MET A 1 0.61 38.44 33.28
N ASP A 2 0.10 39.21 34.24
CA ASP A 2 0.65 39.31 35.59
C ASP A 2 0.48 37.98 36.33
N GLN A 3 1.54 37.43 36.91
CA GLN A 3 1.55 36.08 37.50
C GLN A 3 0.59 35.99 38.70
N GLU A 4 0.43 37.11 39.42
CA GLU A 4 -0.51 37.27 40.53
C GLU A 4 -1.97 37.22 40.08
N LYS A 5 -2.32 37.87 38.96
CA LYS A 5 -3.68 37.86 38.40
C LYS A 5 -4.08 36.46 37.97
N ARG A 6 -3.14 35.68 37.45
CA ARG A 6 -3.37 34.29 37.05
C ARG A 6 -3.61 33.37 38.25
N ALA A 7 -2.82 33.52 39.31
CA ALA A 7 -3.01 32.75 40.55
C ALA A 7 -4.36 33.06 41.21
N LEU A 8 -4.81 34.32 41.13
CA LEU A 8 -6.13 34.73 41.58
C LEU A 8 -7.25 34.04 40.77
N ILE A 9 -7.14 34.03 39.44
CA ILE A 9 -8.13 33.38 38.54
C ILE A 9 -8.22 31.87 38.82
N VAL A 10 -7.10 31.18 39.04
CA VAL A 10 -7.10 29.74 39.35
C VAL A 10 -7.80 29.46 40.68
N LYS A 11 -7.55 30.24 41.73
CA LYS A 11 -8.23 30.10 43.03
C LYS A 11 -9.74 30.29 42.92
N GLU A 12 -10.17 31.22 42.08
CA GLU A 12 -11.59 31.49 41.87
C GLU A 12 -12.29 30.33 41.15
N ILE A 13 -11.64 29.75 40.14
CA ILE A 13 -12.17 28.56 39.43
C ILE A 13 -12.26 27.35 40.36
N GLU A 14 -11.28 27.14 41.25
CA GLU A 14 -11.33 26.09 42.28
C GLU A 14 -12.47 26.34 43.29
N HIS A 15 -12.74 27.60 43.64
CA HIS A 15 -13.89 27.97 44.47
C HIS A 15 -15.22 27.63 43.78
N TRP A 16 -15.36 27.93 42.48
CA TRP A 16 -16.55 27.58 41.70
C TRP A 16 -16.78 26.07 41.58
N GLN A 17 -15.70 25.28 41.51
CA GLN A 17 -15.79 23.82 41.51
C GLN A 17 -16.25 23.28 42.87
N ARG A 18 -15.65 23.74 43.98
CA ARG A 18 -16.01 23.30 45.34
C ARG A 18 -17.44 23.69 45.73
N SER A 19 -17.90 24.85 45.27
CA SER A 19 -19.26 25.34 45.50
C SER A 19 -20.30 24.82 44.49
N LYS A 20 -19.88 24.03 43.49
CA LYS A 20 -20.72 23.53 42.39
C LYS A 20 -21.46 24.63 41.61
N LEU A 21 -20.89 25.82 41.52
CA LEU A 21 -21.43 26.93 40.70
C LEU A 21 -21.33 26.64 39.20
N LEU A 22 -20.37 25.81 38.79
CA LEU A 22 -20.16 25.38 37.42
C LEU A 22 -20.00 23.85 37.36
N PRO A 23 -20.48 23.17 36.31
CA PRO A 23 -20.21 21.75 36.10
C PRO A 23 -18.70 21.45 35.95
N ASP A 24 -18.25 20.32 36.51
CA ASP A 24 -16.82 19.97 36.63
C ASP A 24 -16.05 20.06 35.30
N HIS A 25 -16.63 19.63 34.19
CA HIS A 25 -15.94 19.62 32.90
C HIS A 25 -15.60 21.04 32.37
N TYR A 26 -16.37 22.07 32.76
CA TYR A 26 -16.09 23.45 32.39
C TYR A 26 -14.99 24.05 33.27
N CYS A 27 -14.97 23.72 34.57
CA CYS A 27 -13.87 24.06 35.46
C CYS A 27 -12.56 23.45 34.97
N ASP A 28 -12.57 22.18 34.54
CA ASP A 28 -11.39 21.51 33.98
C ASP A 28 -10.87 22.17 32.70
N PHE A 29 -11.78 22.60 31.81
CA PHE A 29 -11.41 23.34 30.60
C PHE A 29 -10.77 24.70 30.93
N LEU A 30 -11.37 25.48 31.85
CA LEU A 30 -10.87 26.79 32.25
C LEU A 30 -9.53 26.69 32.99
N LEU A 31 -9.39 25.72 33.91
CA LEU A 31 -8.12 25.45 34.59
C LEU A 31 -7.02 25.12 33.59
N ASN A 32 -7.32 24.34 32.55
CA ASN A 32 -6.37 24.02 31.50
C ASN A 32 -5.98 25.23 30.64
N LEU A 33 -6.90 26.18 30.39
CA LEU A 33 -6.61 27.42 29.65
C LEU A 33 -5.64 28.33 30.42
N TYR A 34 -5.74 28.33 31.75
CA TYR A 34 -4.89 29.12 32.64
C TYR A 34 -3.70 28.33 33.22
N ARG A 35 -3.51 27.05 32.87
CA ARG A 35 -2.35 26.25 33.29
C ARG A 35 -1.13 26.56 32.42
N ASP A 36 0.08 26.48 32.96
CA ASP A 36 1.28 26.70 32.15
C ASP A 36 1.37 25.67 31.01
N PRO A 37 1.78 26.06 29.79
CA PRO A 37 1.97 25.11 28.69
C PRO A 37 2.96 24.00 29.08
N GLU A 38 3.99 24.32 29.88
CA GLU A 38 4.92 23.35 30.52
C GLU A 38 4.21 22.38 31.48
N ALA A 39 3.18 22.85 32.20
CA ALA A 39 2.37 22.03 33.11
C ALA A 39 1.20 21.29 32.41
N SER A 40 0.84 21.64 31.18
CA SER A 40 -0.15 20.90 30.39
C SER A 40 0.40 19.56 29.90
N GLY A 41 1.70 19.52 29.56
CA GLY A 41 2.41 18.30 29.20
C GLY A 41 2.47 17.31 30.36
N THR A 42 2.68 17.81 31.60
CA THR A 42 2.79 16.96 32.79
C THR A 42 1.47 16.32 33.18
N VAL A 43 0.32 16.99 33.01
CA VAL A 43 -1.01 16.44 33.33
C VAL A 43 -1.42 15.34 32.36
N VAL A 44 -1.32 15.58 31.04
CA VAL A 44 -1.67 14.55 30.02
C VAL A 44 -0.70 13.35 30.11
N GLN A 45 0.55 13.60 30.48
CA GLN A 45 1.54 12.55 30.70
C GLN A 45 1.32 11.83 32.04
N GLN A 46 0.87 12.52 33.11
CA GLN A 46 0.46 11.92 34.37
C GLN A 46 -0.82 11.10 34.23
N GLU A 47 -1.81 11.54 33.46
CA GLU A 47 -3.03 10.78 33.19
C GLU A 47 -2.74 9.53 32.36
N ARG A 48 -1.84 9.61 31.37
CA ARG A 48 -1.36 8.41 30.65
C ARG A 48 -0.61 7.47 31.58
N LYS A 49 0.30 7.98 32.42
CA LYS A 49 1.02 7.18 33.42
C LYS A 49 0.06 6.53 34.42
N ARG A 50 -0.93 7.27 34.93
CA ARG A 50 -1.95 6.79 35.87
C ARG A 50 -2.84 5.73 35.23
N LYS A 51 -3.28 5.91 33.98
CA LYS A 51 -4.02 4.88 33.23
C LYS A 51 -3.21 3.60 33.00
N ILE A 52 -1.91 3.70 32.79
CA ILE A 52 -1.03 2.53 32.65
C ILE A 52 -0.87 1.84 34.01
N VAL A 53 -0.70 2.59 35.10
CA VAL A 53 -0.54 2.03 36.45
C VAL A 53 -1.84 1.42 36.99
N GLU A 54 -3.00 2.02 36.69
CA GLU A 54 -4.33 1.52 37.10
C GLU A 54 -4.89 0.45 36.14
N SER A 55 -4.14 0.08 35.08
CA SER A 55 -4.63 -0.90 34.13
C SER A 55 -4.64 -2.32 34.71
N ASN A 56 -5.76 -3.01 34.49
CA ASN A 56 -5.98 -4.34 35.05
C ASN A 56 -4.88 -5.32 34.56
N PRO A 57 -4.21 -6.06 35.46
CA PRO A 57 -3.13 -6.99 35.11
C PRO A 57 -3.56 -8.06 34.08
N LEU A 58 -4.85 -8.40 34.01
CA LEU A 58 -5.39 -9.30 33.00
C LEU A 58 -5.22 -8.74 31.58
N HIS A 59 -5.40 -7.43 31.37
CA HIS A 59 -5.17 -6.83 30.05
C HIS A 59 -3.69 -6.87 29.66
N TRP A 60 -2.77 -6.68 30.61
CA TRP A 60 -1.34 -6.84 30.37
C TRP A 60 -0.98 -8.28 30.02
N LEU A 61 -1.52 -9.25 30.77
CA LEU A 61 -1.28 -10.67 30.50
C LEU A 61 -1.84 -11.05 29.14
N LEU A 62 -3.03 -10.59 28.77
CA LEU A 62 -3.60 -10.81 27.44
C LEU A 62 -2.77 -10.16 26.33
N LEU A 63 -2.30 -8.92 26.54
CA LEU A 63 -1.45 -8.23 25.57
C LEU A 63 -0.12 -8.98 25.38
N ILE A 64 0.60 -9.25 26.47
CA ILE A 64 1.89 -9.97 26.45
C ILE A 64 1.69 -11.38 25.89
N GLY A 65 0.64 -12.09 26.31
CA GLY A 65 0.31 -13.41 25.80
C GLY A 65 -0.02 -13.40 24.31
N SER A 66 -0.76 -12.41 23.82
CA SER A 66 -1.06 -12.26 22.39
C SER A 66 0.19 -11.97 21.56
N ILE A 67 1.08 -11.11 22.06
CA ILE A 67 2.37 -10.80 21.43
C ILE A 67 3.26 -12.06 21.45
N GLY A 68 3.35 -12.75 22.58
CA GLY A 68 4.13 -13.99 22.73
C GLY A 68 3.63 -15.09 21.79
N LEU A 69 2.32 -15.29 21.70
CA LEU A 69 1.72 -16.23 20.76
C LEU A 69 1.99 -15.83 19.31
N PHE A 70 1.85 -14.56 18.97
CA PHE A 70 2.16 -14.05 17.63
C PHE A 70 3.63 -14.30 17.26
N CYS A 71 4.56 -13.98 18.16
CA CYS A 71 5.99 -14.24 17.96
C CYS A 71 6.29 -15.74 17.86
N TYR A 72 5.69 -16.58 18.72
CA TYR A 72 5.88 -18.02 18.68
C TYR A 72 5.39 -18.61 17.35
N VAL A 73 4.18 -18.26 16.94
CA VAL A 73 3.60 -18.70 15.66
C VAL A 73 4.44 -18.21 14.50
N GLY A 74 4.91 -16.96 14.52
CA GLY A 74 5.75 -16.39 13.45
C GLY A 74 7.13 -17.04 13.35
N LEU A 75 7.80 -17.29 14.48
CA LEU A 75 9.15 -17.88 14.51
C LEU A 75 9.15 -19.38 14.19
N HIS A 76 8.09 -20.10 14.57
CA HIS A 76 7.94 -21.53 14.30
C HIS A 76 7.01 -21.81 13.12
N PHE A 77 6.68 -20.79 12.32
CA PHE A 77 5.68 -20.90 11.26
C PHE A 77 5.99 -22.03 10.28
N SER A 78 7.25 -22.18 9.88
CA SER A 78 7.71 -23.20 8.94
C SER A 78 7.71 -24.63 9.50
N LEU A 79 7.61 -24.80 10.83
CA LEU A 79 7.55 -26.13 11.45
C LEU A 79 6.13 -26.71 11.47
N PHE A 80 5.11 -25.89 11.24
CA PHE A 80 3.73 -26.38 11.20
C PHE A 80 3.43 -27.15 9.92
N PRO A 81 2.50 -28.11 9.95
CA PRO A 81 2.03 -28.79 8.74
C PRO A 81 1.50 -27.79 7.70
N PRO A 82 1.65 -28.04 6.38
CA PRO A 82 1.29 -27.08 5.33
C PRO A 82 -0.17 -26.60 5.40
N LEU A 83 -1.09 -27.50 5.75
CA LEU A 83 -2.51 -27.16 5.89
C LEU A 83 -2.77 -26.16 7.02
N LEU A 84 -2.02 -26.25 8.12
CA LEU A 84 -2.11 -25.30 9.24
C LEU A 84 -1.45 -23.97 8.87
N GLN A 85 -0.32 -23.98 8.16
CA GLN A 85 0.32 -22.77 7.66
C GLN A 85 -0.64 -21.97 6.77
N ILE A 86 -1.28 -22.62 5.79
CA ILE A 86 -2.28 -22.01 4.90
C ILE A 86 -3.47 -21.51 5.71
N GLY A 87 -3.97 -22.30 6.66
CA GLY A 87 -5.12 -21.94 7.49
C GLY A 87 -4.87 -20.69 8.34
N VAL A 88 -3.71 -20.63 9.02
CA VAL A 88 -3.31 -19.48 9.83
C VAL A 88 -3.06 -18.25 8.95
N PHE A 89 -2.37 -18.42 7.83
CA PHE A 89 -2.12 -17.35 6.86
C PHE A 89 -3.42 -16.75 6.34
N LEU A 90 -4.36 -17.60 5.90
CA LEU A 90 -5.66 -17.16 5.41
C LEU A 90 -6.47 -16.47 6.51
N ALA A 91 -6.45 -16.98 7.74
CA ALA A 91 -7.12 -16.35 8.87
C ALA A 91 -6.58 -14.93 9.14
N VAL A 92 -5.25 -14.74 9.10
CA VAL A 92 -4.62 -13.42 9.27
C VAL A 92 -5.00 -12.47 8.13
N VAL A 93 -4.97 -12.93 6.88
CA VAL A 93 -5.35 -12.11 5.71
C VAL A 93 -6.83 -11.72 5.77
N LEU A 94 -7.72 -12.66 6.09
CA LEU A 94 -9.16 -12.40 6.23
C LEU A 94 -9.44 -11.44 7.38
N ALA A 95 -8.75 -11.60 8.52
CA ALA A 95 -8.85 -10.67 9.64
C ALA A 95 -8.41 -9.26 9.22
N ALA A 96 -7.29 -9.12 8.51
CA ALA A 96 -6.81 -7.82 8.01
C ALA A 96 -7.83 -7.15 7.08
N HIS A 97 -8.41 -7.90 6.13
CA HIS A 97 -9.47 -7.38 5.25
C HIS A 97 -10.77 -7.08 6.01
N GLY A 98 -11.16 -7.89 6.99
CA GLY A 98 -12.33 -7.64 7.83
C GLY A 98 -12.20 -6.38 8.66
N VAL A 99 -11.04 -6.17 9.29
CA VAL A 99 -10.72 -4.95 10.05
C VAL A 99 -10.67 -3.73 9.11
N SER A 100 -10.05 -3.87 7.93
CA SER A 100 -10.07 -2.83 6.90
C SER A 100 -11.51 -2.43 6.52
N ALA A 101 -12.39 -3.40 6.27
CA ALA A 101 -13.78 -3.16 5.93
C ALA A 101 -14.55 -2.46 7.06
N TYR A 102 -14.34 -2.87 8.32
CA TYR A 102 -14.95 -2.25 9.50
C TYR A 102 -14.56 -0.76 9.65
N PHE A 103 -13.29 -0.42 9.39
CA PHE A 103 -12.81 0.96 9.52
C PHE A 103 -13.03 1.84 8.29
N ARG A 104 -13.60 1.31 7.20
CA ARG A 104 -13.75 2.02 5.91
C ARG A 104 -14.40 3.39 6.02
N ASN A 105 -15.48 3.50 6.79
CA ASN A 105 -16.24 4.76 6.93
C ASN A 105 -15.72 5.67 8.06
N ARG A 106 -14.97 5.12 9.03
CA ARG A 106 -14.50 5.86 10.21
C ARG A 106 -13.12 6.48 10.00
N LYS A 107 -12.21 5.70 9.38
CA LYS A 107 -10.80 6.06 9.17
C LYS A 107 -10.36 5.54 7.79
N PRO A 108 -10.69 6.25 6.70
CA PRO A 108 -10.48 5.74 5.34
C PRO A 108 -9.00 5.49 5.02
N LEU A 109 -8.08 6.34 5.48
CA LEU A 109 -6.64 6.13 5.31
C LEU A 109 -6.16 4.83 5.97
N LEU A 110 -6.61 4.55 7.19
CA LEU A 110 -6.27 3.32 7.90
C LEU A 110 -6.88 2.10 7.21
N SER A 111 -8.12 2.21 6.74
CA SER A 111 -8.78 1.15 5.97
C SER A 111 -7.99 0.80 4.70
N TYR A 112 -7.57 1.80 3.92
CA TYR A 112 -6.75 1.56 2.72
C TYR A 112 -5.37 0.98 3.05
N ALA A 113 -4.72 1.48 4.10
CA ALA A 113 -3.43 0.92 4.54
C ALA A 113 -3.56 -0.55 4.94
N LEU A 114 -4.57 -0.90 5.76
CA LEU A 114 -4.81 -2.28 6.17
C LEU A 114 -5.20 -3.19 5.00
N PHE A 115 -6.00 -2.68 4.06
CA PHE A 115 -6.32 -3.42 2.84
C PHE A 115 -5.05 -3.70 2.02
N GLY A 116 -4.19 -2.68 1.85
CA GLY A 116 -2.94 -2.80 1.11
C GLY A 116 -1.97 -3.78 1.77
N VAL A 117 -1.85 -3.74 3.09
CA VAL A 117 -1.04 -4.71 3.86
C VAL A 117 -1.59 -6.13 3.71
N GLY A 118 -2.91 -6.33 3.84
CA GLY A 118 -3.55 -7.63 3.64
C GLY A 118 -3.37 -8.17 2.21
N ALA A 119 -3.53 -7.31 1.21
CA ALA A 119 -3.35 -7.62 -0.20
C ALA A 119 -1.89 -7.97 -0.53
N GLY A 120 -0.93 -7.20 0.00
CA GLY A 120 0.50 -7.48 -0.13
C GLY A 120 0.91 -8.76 0.58
N ALA A 121 0.37 -9.02 1.78
CA ALA A 121 0.56 -10.26 2.51
C ALA A 121 0.01 -11.45 1.73
N LEU A 122 -1.21 -11.35 1.17
CA LEU A 122 -1.80 -12.41 0.34
C LEU A 122 -0.90 -12.74 -0.85
N LEU A 123 -0.44 -11.72 -1.57
CA LEU A 123 0.38 -11.89 -2.76
C LEU A 123 1.76 -12.48 -2.42
N ALA A 124 2.51 -11.84 -1.52
CA ALA A 124 3.88 -12.26 -1.20
C ALA A 124 3.90 -13.53 -0.36
N GLY A 125 3.08 -13.61 0.70
CA GLY A 125 3.04 -14.76 1.59
C GLY A 125 2.53 -16.02 0.90
N GLY A 126 1.52 -15.91 0.04
CA GLY A 126 1.04 -17.05 -0.74
C GLY A 126 2.06 -17.54 -1.77
N ALA A 127 2.79 -16.62 -2.41
CA ALA A 127 3.85 -16.98 -3.34
C ALA A 127 5.04 -17.67 -2.64
N LEU A 128 5.44 -17.20 -1.45
CA LEU A 128 6.51 -17.82 -0.66
C LEU A 128 6.12 -19.21 -0.17
N LEU A 129 4.90 -19.38 0.38
CA LEU A 129 4.38 -20.68 0.81
C LEU A 129 4.39 -21.71 -0.32
N LEU A 130 3.98 -21.31 -1.53
CA LEU A 130 4.02 -22.20 -2.69
C LEU A 130 5.45 -22.46 -3.16
N GLY A 131 6.33 -21.48 -3.06
CA GLY A 131 7.73 -21.59 -3.48
C GLY A 131 8.54 -22.55 -2.61
N ASP A 132 8.31 -22.55 -1.29
CA ASP A 132 9.00 -23.46 -0.37
C ASP A 132 8.60 -24.93 -0.65
N GLU A 133 7.31 -25.19 -0.91
CA GLU A 133 6.79 -26.52 -1.23
C GLU A 133 7.21 -27.00 -2.63
N SER A 134 7.27 -26.10 -3.61
CA SER A 134 7.68 -26.44 -4.98
C SER A 134 9.20 -26.49 -5.17
N GLY A 135 9.98 -26.26 -4.11
CA GLY A 135 11.45 -26.20 -4.16
C GLY A 135 11.96 -25.04 -5.03
N ALA A 136 11.21 -23.94 -5.12
CA ALA A 136 11.50 -22.75 -5.92
C ALA A 136 12.68 -21.93 -5.38
N GLY A 137 13.87 -22.55 -5.31
CA GLY A 137 15.13 -21.84 -5.42
C GLY A 137 15.39 -21.40 -6.87
N ALA A 138 16.58 -20.90 -7.16
CA ALA A 138 16.97 -20.44 -8.50
C ALA A 138 16.84 -21.51 -9.63
N ALA A 139 16.66 -22.78 -9.27
CA ALA A 139 16.48 -23.92 -10.20
C ALA A 139 15.10 -24.63 -10.07
N GLY A 140 14.18 -24.13 -9.23
CA GLY A 140 12.89 -24.77 -9.00
C GLY A 140 11.79 -24.32 -9.95
N ASP A 141 10.63 -24.98 -9.88
CA ASP A 141 9.48 -24.70 -10.74
C ASP A 141 8.84 -23.34 -10.36
N TRP A 142 9.05 -22.34 -11.21
CA TRP A 142 8.52 -20.98 -11.03
C TRP A 142 7.05 -20.85 -11.43
N THR A 143 6.49 -21.87 -12.10
CA THR A 143 5.17 -21.77 -12.73
C THR A 143 4.04 -21.71 -11.70
N ALA A 144 4.12 -22.48 -10.60
CA ALA A 144 3.09 -22.50 -9.57
C ALA A 144 2.98 -21.15 -8.81
N PRO A 145 4.08 -20.55 -8.30
CA PRO A 145 4.02 -19.21 -7.72
C PRO A 145 3.59 -18.14 -8.74
N ALA A 146 4.06 -18.23 -10.00
CA ALA A 146 3.67 -17.29 -11.05
C ALA A 146 2.17 -17.37 -11.39
N PHE A 147 1.62 -18.58 -11.48
CA PHE A 147 0.19 -18.82 -11.70
C PHE A 147 -0.64 -18.24 -10.56
N TYR A 148 -0.24 -18.48 -9.30
CA TYR A 148 -0.89 -17.90 -8.13
C TYR A 148 -0.89 -16.37 -8.16
N ILE A 149 0.27 -15.73 -8.40
CA ILE A 149 0.40 -14.28 -8.49
C ILE A 149 -0.47 -13.73 -9.64
N ALA A 150 -0.51 -14.42 -10.79
CA ALA A 150 -1.36 -14.05 -11.91
C ALA A 150 -2.86 -14.14 -11.55
N CYS A 151 -3.29 -15.18 -10.82
CA CYS A 151 -4.65 -15.27 -10.31
C CYS A 151 -4.99 -14.11 -9.38
N CYS A 152 -4.11 -13.77 -8.42
CA CYS A 152 -4.30 -12.60 -7.55
C CYS A 152 -4.43 -11.30 -8.36
N ALA A 153 -3.56 -11.11 -9.35
CA ALA A 153 -3.59 -9.95 -10.25
C ALA A 153 -4.91 -9.84 -11.02
N ILE A 154 -5.39 -10.95 -11.61
CA ILE A 154 -6.65 -11.00 -12.36
C ILE A 154 -7.83 -10.66 -11.44
N ILE A 155 -7.85 -11.20 -10.21
CA ILE A 155 -8.87 -10.90 -9.22
C ILE A 155 -8.85 -9.39 -8.91
N TRP A 156 -7.68 -8.78 -8.72
CA TRP A 156 -7.58 -7.34 -8.45
C TRP A 156 -8.01 -6.49 -9.65
N ILE A 157 -7.68 -6.89 -10.88
CA ILE A 157 -8.17 -6.23 -12.09
C ILE A 157 -9.71 -6.28 -12.13
N ALA A 158 -10.30 -7.47 -11.92
CA ALA A 158 -11.74 -7.65 -11.93
C ALA A 158 -12.43 -6.80 -10.85
N PHE A 159 -11.95 -6.83 -9.61
CA PHE A 159 -12.48 -6.00 -8.52
C PHE A 159 -12.28 -4.51 -8.77
N GLY A 160 -11.12 -4.09 -9.27
CA GLY A 160 -10.82 -2.69 -9.56
C GLY A 160 -11.73 -2.13 -10.65
N VAL A 161 -12.02 -2.90 -11.69
CA VAL A 161 -12.97 -2.52 -12.76
C VAL A 161 -14.41 -2.54 -12.24
N ALA A 162 -14.85 -3.61 -11.55
CA ALA A 162 -16.22 -3.76 -11.07
C ALA A 162 -16.59 -2.71 -10.01
N LEU A 163 -15.67 -2.42 -9.09
CA LEU A 163 -15.87 -1.44 -8.01
C LEU A 163 -15.46 -0.02 -8.39
N ARG A 164 -14.99 0.21 -9.63
CA ARG A 164 -14.55 1.53 -10.12
C ARG A 164 -13.46 2.16 -9.26
N VAL A 165 -12.48 1.33 -8.85
CA VAL A 165 -11.33 1.73 -8.03
C VAL A 165 -10.06 1.67 -8.89
N PRO A 166 -9.62 2.80 -9.49
CA PRO A 166 -8.57 2.80 -10.51
C PRO A 166 -7.21 2.35 -9.98
N TRP A 167 -6.89 2.61 -8.71
CA TRP A 167 -5.60 2.20 -8.14
C TRP A 167 -5.49 0.67 -7.95
N ILE A 168 -6.58 -0.01 -7.55
CA ILE A 168 -6.60 -1.50 -7.45
C ILE A 168 -6.44 -2.10 -8.84
N HIS A 169 -7.16 -1.54 -9.82
CA HIS A 169 -7.05 -1.96 -11.22
C HIS A 169 -5.61 -1.81 -11.74
N LEU A 170 -4.97 -0.67 -11.46
CA LEU A 170 -3.56 -0.43 -11.83
C LEU A 170 -2.62 -1.42 -11.13
N CYS A 171 -2.77 -1.65 -9.83
CA CYS A 171 -1.95 -2.59 -9.08
C CYS A 171 -2.03 -4.01 -9.65
N GLY A 172 -3.23 -4.48 -10.00
CA GLY A 172 -3.40 -5.80 -10.61
C GLY A 172 -2.62 -5.92 -11.93
N TRP A 173 -2.67 -4.91 -12.80
CA TRP A 173 -1.85 -4.92 -14.01
C TRP A 173 -0.35 -4.86 -13.75
N ILE A 174 0.10 -4.04 -12.81
CA ILE A 174 1.53 -3.96 -12.43
C ILE A 174 2.02 -5.33 -11.95
N VAL A 175 1.26 -6.01 -11.11
CA VAL A 175 1.59 -7.37 -10.65
C VAL A 175 1.65 -8.36 -11.82
N LEU A 176 0.69 -8.30 -12.74
CA LEU A 176 0.68 -9.16 -13.92
C LEU A 176 1.88 -8.87 -14.84
N MET A 177 2.32 -7.61 -14.93
CA MET A 177 3.54 -7.23 -15.66
C MET A 177 4.80 -7.82 -15.03
N PHE A 178 4.88 -7.94 -13.71
CA PHE A 178 6.00 -8.64 -13.07
C PHE A 178 6.02 -10.13 -13.44
N VAL A 179 4.86 -10.80 -13.47
CA VAL A 179 4.76 -12.20 -13.92
C VAL A 179 5.17 -12.33 -15.40
N TYR A 180 4.67 -11.45 -16.26
CA TYR A 180 5.04 -11.39 -17.67
C TYR A 180 6.54 -11.14 -17.85
N SER A 181 7.12 -10.18 -17.10
CA SER A 181 8.55 -9.89 -17.11
C SER A 181 9.38 -11.10 -16.71
N ALA A 182 8.95 -11.83 -15.67
CA ALA A 182 9.60 -13.05 -15.24
C ALA A 182 9.55 -14.16 -16.31
N ALA A 183 8.50 -14.21 -17.14
CA ALA A 183 8.41 -15.12 -18.28
C ALA A 183 9.32 -14.68 -19.44
N VAL A 184 9.27 -13.39 -19.81
CA VAL A 184 10.13 -12.79 -20.86
C VAL A 184 11.61 -12.98 -20.54
N ASN A 185 12.01 -12.76 -19.29
CA ASN A 185 13.38 -12.95 -18.81
C ASN A 185 13.88 -14.38 -19.03
N ARG A 186 13.00 -15.38 -18.91
CA ARG A 186 13.39 -16.79 -19.03
C ARG A 186 13.33 -17.31 -20.47
N ILE A 187 12.39 -16.81 -21.27
CA ILE A 187 12.07 -17.35 -22.60
C ILE A 187 12.72 -16.53 -23.71
N VAL A 188 12.68 -15.19 -23.61
CA VAL A 188 12.96 -14.26 -24.72
C VAL A 188 14.26 -13.49 -24.53
N ALA A 189 14.59 -13.08 -23.30
CA ALA A 189 15.80 -12.30 -23.03
C ALA A 189 17.12 -12.93 -23.50
N PRO A 190 17.29 -14.28 -23.52
CA PRO A 190 18.48 -14.91 -24.10
C PRO A 190 18.69 -14.63 -25.60
N GLU A 191 17.64 -14.25 -26.34
CA GLU A 191 17.71 -14.00 -27.78
C GLU A 191 18.26 -12.60 -28.13
N GLY A 192 18.43 -11.73 -27.13
CA GLY A 192 19.02 -10.41 -27.28
C GLY A 192 18.03 -9.25 -27.21
N TRP A 193 18.55 -8.03 -27.33
CA TRP A 193 17.82 -6.80 -27.00
C TRP A 193 16.64 -6.48 -27.92
N VAL A 194 16.74 -6.85 -29.20
CA VAL A 194 15.67 -6.61 -30.18
C VAL A 194 14.43 -7.44 -29.83
N ALA A 195 14.62 -8.68 -29.39
CA ALA A 195 13.54 -9.55 -28.95
C ALA A 195 12.85 -8.97 -27.70
N LEU A 196 13.64 -8.39 -26.79
CA LEU A 196 13.11 -7.67 -25.64
C LEU A 196 12.26 -6.47 -26.05
N GLU A 197 12.73 -5.60 -26.94
CA GLU A 197 11.93 -4.47 -27.44
C GLU A 197 10.61 -4.92 -28.09
N LEU A 198 10.66 -5.96 -28.92
CA LEU A 198 9.49 -6.50 -29.60
C LEU A 198 8.47 -7.12 -28.64
N SER A 199 8.89 -7.57 -27.45
CA SER A 199 8.00 -8.12 -26.43
C SER A 199 7.22 -7.06 -25.65
N TRP A 200 7.72 -5.82 -25.54
CA TRP A 200 7.13 -4.78 -24.68
C TRP A 200 6.55 -3.59 -25.46
N VAL A 201 7.22 -3.12 -26.52
CA VAL A 201 6.79 -1.90 -27.24
C VAL A 201 5.44 -2.07 -27.94
N PRO A 202 5.15 -3.19 -28.64
CA PRO A 202 3.83 -3.42 -29.20
C PRO A 202 2.74 -3.47 -28.12
N LEU A 203 3.06 -4.04 -26.95
CA LEU A 203 2.14 -4.11 -25.82
C LEU A 203 1.82 -2.70 -25.29
N ALA A 204 2.82 -1.82 -25.17
CA ALA A 204 2.63 -0.42 -24.82
C ALA A 204 1.67 0.28 -25.80
N GLY A 205 1.83 0.04 -27.11
CA GLY A 205 0.94 0.56 -28.15
C GLY A 205 -0.49 0.06 -28.00
N VAL A 206 -0.69 -1.24 -27.76
CA VAL A 206 -2.01 -1.84 -27.51
C VAL A 206 -2.68 -1.24 -26.28
N PHE A 207 -1.94 -1.10 -25.17
CA PHE A 207 -2.47 -0.49 -23.94
C PHE A 207 -2.81 0.98 -24.17
N GLY A 208 -1.98 1.72 -24.90
CA GLY A 208 -2.26 3.12 -25.25
C GLY A 208 -3.53 3.24 -26.08
N TRP A 209 -3.71 2.36 -27.06
CA TRP A 209 -4.89 2.33 -27.91
C TRP A 209 -6.17 1.94 -27.13
N ILE A 210 -6.11 0.92 -26.28
CA ILE A 210 -7.23 0.50 -25.41
C ILE A 210 -7.56 1.63 -24.43
N GLY A 211 -6.56 2.27 -23.82
CA GLY A 211 -6.74 3.40 -22.92
C GLY A 211 -7.43 4.57 -23.61
N TRP A 212 -7.03 4.86 -24.84
CA TRP A 212 -7.70 5.84 -25.69
C TRP A 212 -9.13 5.48 -26.03
N LEU A 213 -9.43 4.24 -26.39
CA LEU A 213 -10.78 3.78 -26.69
C LEU A 213 -11.70 3.85 -25.45
N LEU A 214 -11.22 3.38 -24.31
CA LEU A 214 -11.97 3.31 -23.06
C LEU A 214 -12.23 4.67 -22.43
N SER A 215 -11.36 5.66 -22.66
CA SER A 215 -11.52 7.01 -22.11
C SER A 215 -12.90 7.64 -22.38
N ARG A 216 -13.53 7.32 -23.51
CA ARG A 216 -14.82 7.86 -23.92
C ARG A 216 -16.00 7.25 -23.14
N ARG A 217 -15.86 6.02 -22.64
CA ARG A 217 -16.94 5.27 -21.95
C ARG A 217 -16.67 5.03 -20.47
N ALA A 218 -15.41 4.84 -20.11
CA ALA A 218 -14.93 4.52 -18.77
C ALA A 218 -13.64 5.30 -18.49
N LYS A 219 -13.76 6.61 -18.20
CA LYS A 219 -12.63 7.53 -17.96
C LYS A 219 -11.58 6.95 -17.01
N GLN A 220 -12.01 6.32 -15.92
CA GLN A 220 -11.12 5.71 -14.92
C GLN A 220 -10.30 4.55 -15.49
N SER A 221 -10.93 3.60 -16.20
CA SER A 221 -10.22 2.48 -16.82
C SER A 221 -9.32 2.94 -17.96
N GLY A 222 -9.78 3.91 -18.77
CA GLY A 222 -8.97 4.52 -19.82
C GLY A 222 -7.68 5.14 -19.28
N ALA A 223 -7.77 5.89 -18.17
CA ALA A 223 -6.60 6.47 -17.51
C ALA A 223 -5.61 5.40 -17.01
N VAL A 224 -6.10 4.29 -16.44
CA VAL A 224 -5.24 3.18 -16.01
C VAL A 224 -4.44 2.61 -17.19
N PHE A 225 -5.10 2.32 -18.31
CA PHE A 225 -4.42 1.79 -19.51
C PHE A 225 -3.42 2.78 -20.12
N LEU A 226 -3.70 4.09 -20.10
CA LEU A 226 -2.73 5.08 -20.56
C LEU A 226 -1.49 5.16 -19.65
N ILE A 227 -1.68 5.12 -18.33
CA ILE A 227 -0.56 5.08 -17.38
C ILE A 227 0.28 3.82 -17.64
N LEU A 228 -0.37 2.67 -17.79
CA LEU A 228 0.31 1.41 -18.08
C LEU A 228 1.05 1.43 -19.42
N ALA A 229 0.49 2.08 -20.46
CA ALA A 229 1.17 2.26 -21.73
C ALA A 229 2.46 3.08 -21.58
N CYS A 230 2.41 4.17 -20.82
CA CYS A 230 3.59 4.99 -20.51
C CYS A 230 4.63 4.19 -19.73
N LEU A 231 4.21 3.36 -18.75
CA LEU A 231 5.13 2.50 -18.00
C LEU A 231 5.79 1.46 -18.91
N LEU A 232 4.98 0.71 -19.68
CA LEU A 232 5.44 -0.33 -20.61
C LEU A 232 6.44 0.17 -21.63
N TRP A 233 6.29 1.41 -22.10
CA TRP A 233 7.17 2.04 -23.09
C TRP A 233 8.65 2.04 -22.67
N PHE A 234 8.93 2.15 -21.36
CA PHE A 234 10.28 2.21 -20.79
C PHE A 234 10.74 0.91 -20.09
N VAL A 235 9.92 -0.14 -20.11
CA VAL A 235 10.29 -1.42 -19.46
C VAL A 235 11.53 -2.07 -20.12
N PRO A 236 11.68 -2.11 -21.46
CA PRO A 236 12.87 -2.67 -22.09
C PRO A 236 14.17 -2.05 -21.60
N GLU A 237 14.23 -0.72 -21.48
CA GLU A 237 15.44 -0.02 -21.05
C GLU A 237 15.73 -0.22 -19.56
N THR A 238 14.70 -0.21 -18.71
CA THR A 238 14.91 -0.49 -17.28
C THR A 238 15.37 -1.92 -17.05
N TYR A 239 14.86 -2.86 -17.83
CA TYR A 239 15.33 -4.24 -17.84
C TYR A 239 16.76 -4.36 -18.39
N ALA A 240 17.06 -3.73 -19.53
CA ALA A 240 18.40 -3.75 -20.13
C ALA A 240 19.45 -3.16 -19.18
N TYR A 241 19.11 -2.07 -18.49
CA TYR A 241 19.97 -1.48 -17.47
C TYR A 241 20.21 -2.41 -16.27
N ALA A 242 19.19 -3.15 -15.82
CA ALA A 242 19.26 -3.97 -14.62
C ALA A 242 19.86 -5.37 -14.84
N PHE A 243 19.69 -5.94 -16.04
CA PHE A 243 19.95 -7.36 -16.30
C PHE A 243 20.84 -7.66 -17.50
N THR A 244 21.27 -6.65 -18.28
CA THR A 244 22.11 -6.86 -19.46
C THR A 244 23.41 -6.05 -19.40
N GLU A 245 24.48 -6.58 -20.00
CA GLU A 245 25.80 -5.92 -20.11
C GLU A 245 25.83 -4.84 -21.21
N GLN A 246 24.69 -4.20 -21.51
CA GLN A 246 24.66 -3.15 -22.54
C GLN A 246 25.43 -1.91 -22.08
N PRO A 247 26.16 -1.23 -23.00
CA PRO A 247 26.83 0.02 -22.66
C PRO A 247 25.84 1.06 -22.17
N LEU A 248 26.12 1.65 -21.00
CA LEU A 248 25.25 2.64 -20.34
C LEU A 248 24.84 3.80 -21.27
N ALA A 249 25.76 4.26 -22.12
CA ALA A 249 25.50 5.34 -23.07
C ALA A 249 24.40 4.98 -24.09
N VAL A 250 24.34 3.71 -24.53
CA VAL A 250 23.32 3.23 -25.47
C VAL A 250 21.95 3.25 -24.80
N THR A 251 21.83 2.65 -23.61
CA THR A 251 20.58 2.65 -22.83
C THR A 251 20.08 4.06 -22.52
N GLN A 252 20.97 4.97 -22.12
CA GLN A 252 20.62 6.38 -21.86
C GLN A 252 20.13 7.09 -23.13
N SER A 253 20.79 6.87 -24.27
CA SER A 253 20.39 7.47 -25.55
C SER A 253 19.01 6.97 -26.02
N LEU A 254 18.72 5.68 -25.81
CA LEU A 254 17.43 5.07 -26.12
C LEU A 254 16.32 5.63 -25.21
N MET A 255 16.56 5.72 -23.90
CA MET A 255 15.59 6.33 -22.96
C MET A 255 15.27 7.79 -23.36
N LEU A 256 16.29 8.59 -23.69
CA LEU A 256 16.11 9.97 -24.14
C LEU A 256 15.34 10.03 -25.46
N GLY A 257 15.67 9.17 -26.42
CA GLY A 257 14.94 9.07 -27.70
C GLY A 257 13.48 8.70 -27.51
N LYS A 258 13.19 7.71 -26.65
CA LYS A 258 11.83 7.30 -26.28
C LYS A 258 11.06 8.39 -25.55
N LEU A 259 11.72 9.15 -24.68
CA LEU A 259 11.11 10.30 -24.01
C LEU A 259 10.77 11.41 -25.01
N ALA A 260 11.68 11.71 -25.94
CA ALA A 260 11.45 12.69 -27.01
C ALA A 260 10.30 12.25 -27.92
N ALA A 261 10.22 10.96 -28.29
CA ALA A 261 9.13 10.41 -29.08
C ALA A 261 7.78 10.50 -28.35
N LEU A 262 7.75 10.19 -27.05
CA LEU A 262 6.56 10.30 -26.21
C LEU A 262 6.12 11.77 -26.06
N GLY A 263 7.07 12.70 -25.89
CA GLY A 263 6.81 14.14 -25.86
C GLY A 263 6.28 14.68 -27.19
N ALA A 264 6.88 14.27 -28.31
CA ALA A 264 6.43 14.64 -29.65
C ALA A 264 5.02 14.14 -29.92
N THR A 265 4.73 12.86 -29.65
CA THR A 265 3.38 12.30 -29.82
C THR A 265 2.36 13.00 -28.94
N ALA A 266 2.67 13.25 -27.66
CA ALA A 266 1.79 14.03 -26.79
C ALA A 266 1.55 15.45 -27.32
N PHE A 267 2.56 16.12 -27.89
CA PHE A 267 2.42 17.46 -28.46
C PHE A 267 1.58 17.48 -29.75
N PHE A 268 1.76 16.50 -30.64
CA PHE A 268 0.99 16.37 -31.87
C PHE A 268 -0.48 16.06 -31.57
N PHE A 269 -0.74 15.16 -30.62
CA PHE A 269 -2.09 14.77 -30.23
C PHE A 269 -2.69 15.66 -29.14
N ARG A 270 -2.10 16.83 -28.83
CA ARG A 270 -2.54 17.73 -27.75
C ARG A 270 -4.03 18.03 -27.78
N LYS A 271 -4.58 18.33 -28.95
CA LYS A 271 -5.99 18.66 -29.09
C LYS A 271 -6.94 17.51 -28.71
N LEU A 272 -6.48 16.26 -28.84
CA LEU A 272 -7.29 15.07 -28.53
C LEU A 272 -7.30 14.72 -27.05
N TRP A 273 -6.17 14.91 -26.35
CA TRP A 273 -6.09 14.53 -24.93
C TRP A 273 -6.41 15.69 -23.98
N THR A 274 -6.28 16.95 -24.40
CA THR A 274 -6.67 18.10 -23.57
C THR A 274 -8.16 18.16 -23.27
N GLU A 275 -9.01 17.59 -24.14
CA GLU A 275 -10.46 17.44 -23.88
C GLU A 275 -10.76 16.54 -22.67
N TRP A 276 -9.79 15.77 -22.17
CA TRP A 276 -10.00 14.85 -21.06
C TRP A 276 -9.61 15.44 -19.70
N VAL A 277 -8.77 16.48 -19.71
CA VAL A 277 -8.27 17.17 -18.51
C VAL A 277 -9.27 18.24 -18.04
N VAL A 278 -10.10 18.74 -18.95
CA VAL A 278 -11.23 19.66 -18.68
C VAL A 278 -12.51 18.88 -18.40
#